data_AF-A0A9C9DFU7-F1
#
_entry.id   AF-A0A9C9DFU7-F1
#
_cell.length_a   1.000
_cell.length_b   1.000
_cell.length_c   1.000
_cell.angle_alpha   90.00
_cell.angle_beta   90.00
_cell.angle_gamma   90.00
#
_symmetry.space_group_name_H-M   'P 1'
#
loop_
_entity.id
_entity.type
_entity.pdbx_description
1 polymer ?
#
loop_
_entity_poly.entity_id
_entity_poly.type
_entity_poly.pdbx_seq_one_letter_code
_entity_poly.pdbx_strand_id
1 'polypeptide(L)'
;MRTNPERLAWRILLTAFAVFLLLCGSVLYLIQWYIFQSTVDLALDLTVSRGTVRIKLPNTEEPIAVTDRRDDLERDAVILTDPTSQAVLTFSDPRSGEPIASLVIFRDSELSLIQAQAPRFGLNNNPYAIQVSSPSGRYEVLILETARRPINFELLSAQAFTRMTEHGHYIIDANGQKTTVTVREGQALVIERNTGQPVDLASQQRAVVAPPESSPSVLEAERSLLTNSDFSLDYEIGWEFYNDREPPGSARNTVFDGRSVVVIDRSQANWPDLSLGHGETGLVQFLDADVSGYGYLEIRATFYVDEQSLSTCGVAGSECPMMINMIYEDADGARQVFIHGFYASHDPSLGYPQACATCRSDHERINLRSWYTYETGNLMELWPAEQRPVRIDQISFYASGHAYKVYVSEVDILVADCPPCPAGPLLIKLGGIEVAQSGSQLSRRGDIERPHPHPRIPLLKPGSDRGRPGGRVDHKHRPAVQITDPGVIGAGPDRPAVAIPRPAIEDGLHPFPTGPRREQHINPAVLCARPPSHRRDRFRLLLWWRHDACNADRRTERIDLQRTERRCIRSLHLRDELPAPLITTSAGT
;
A
#
# COMPACT_ATOMS: atom_id res chain seq x y z
N MET A 1 -4.22 44.03 68.21
CA MET A 1 -3.39 43.81 66.99
C MET A 1 -2.60 45.08 66.59
N ARG A 2 -2.00 45.81 67.54
CA ARG A 2 -1.45 47.18 67.30
C ARG A 2 -0.03 47.39 67.88
N THR A 3 0.80 46.34 67.90
CA THR A 3 2.05 46.34 68.69
C THR A 3 3.37 46.19 67.92
N ASN A 4 3.42 46.27 66.58
CA ASN A 4 4.66 46.49 65.82
C ASN A 4 4.37 46.73 64.32
N PRO A 5 4.09 47.98 63.87
CA PRO A 5 3.74 48.27 62.48
C PRO A 5 4.88 47.96 61.49
N GLU A 6 6.14 48.10 61.92
CA GLU A 6 7.31 47.82 61.10
C GLU A 6 7.43 46.34 60.71
N ARG A 7 7.14 45.43 61.65
CA ARG A 7 7.16 43.98 61.36
C ARG A 7 6.06 43.58 60.38
N LEU A 8 4.90 44.23 60.45
CA LEU A 8 3.81 44.00 59.50
C LEU A 8 4.21 44.50 58.09
N ALA A 9 4.80 45.69 58.00
CA ALA A 9 5.29 46.26 56.74
C ALA A 9 6.34 45.37 56.07
N TRP A 10 7.34 44.90 56.81
CA TRP A 10 8.35 43.98 56.30
C TRP A 10 7.77 42.65 55.83
N ARG A 11 6.79 42.09 56.56
CA ARG A 11 6.09 40.87 56.11
C ARG A 11 5.37 41.09 54.80
N ILE A 12 4.61 42.18 54.66
CA ILE A 12 3.89 42.50 53.42
C ILE A 12 4.87 42.66 52.25
N LEU A 13 5.98 43.39 52.44
CA LEU A 13 6.97 43.61 51.38
C LEU A 13 7.67 42.32 50.95
N LEU A 14 8.08 41.48 51.90
CA LEU A 14 8.68 40.17 51.61
C LEU A 14 7.69 39.22 50.93
N THR A 15 6.42 39.20 51.36
CA THR A 15 5.39 38.40 50.72
C THR A 15 5.11 38.89 49.30
N ALA A 16 4.98 40.21 49.08
CA ALA A 16 4.77 40.77 47.75
C ALA A 16 5.96 40.46 46.82
N PHE A 17 7.20 40.57 47.32
CA PHE A 17 8.40 40.22 46.56
C PHE A 17 8.45 38.73 46.23
N ALA A 18 8.14 37.86 47.18
CA ALA A 18 8.07 36.41 46.94
C ALA A 18 7.00 36.05 45.90
N VAL A 19 5.81 36.65 46.00
CA VAL A 19 4.73 36.48 45.00
C VAL A 19 5.17 36.98 43.63
N PHE A 20 5.85 38.12 43.55
CA PHE A 20 6.40 38.64 42.30
C PHE A 20 7.42 37.68 41.66
N LEU A 21 8.36 37.15 42.45
CA LEU A 21 9.33 36.17 41.95
C LEU A 21 8.66 34.87 41.47
N LEU A 22 7.65 34.37 42.21
CA LEU A 22 6.87 33.20 41.80
C LEU A 22 6.11 33.46 40.49
N LEU A 23 5.52 34.64 40.33
CA LEU A 23 4.85 35.03 39.09
C LEU A 23 5.83 35.09 37.92
N CYS A 24 6.96 35.79 38.06
CA CYS A 24 7.99 35.84 37.02
C CYS A 24 8.52 34.45 36.64
N GLY A 25 8.81 33.61 37.64
CA GLY A 25 9.24 32.23 37.41
C GLY A 25 8.18 31.41 36.68
N SER A 26 6.92 31.51 37.09
CA SER A 26 5.79 30.80 36.47
C SER A 26 5.57 31.22 35.02
N VAL A 27 5.69 32.51 34.70
CA VAL A 27 5.53 33.03 33.33
C VAL A 27 6.64 32.52 32.43
N LEU A 28 7.90 32.57 32.88
CA LEU A 28 9.02 32.03 32.10
C LEU A 28 8.89 30.53 31.87
N TYR A 29 8.50 29.78 32.91
CA TYR A 29 8.24 28.35 32.80
C TYR A 29 7.09 28.04 31.83
N LEU A 30 5.97 28.76 31.90
CA LEU A 30 4.84 28.59 30.99
C LEU A 30 5.20 28.91 29.54
N ILE A 31 5.98 29.98 29.30
CA ILE A 31 6.47 30.33 27.96
C ILE A 31 7.37 29.21 27.43
N GLN A 32 8.32 28.74 28.24
CA GLN A 32 9.21 27.66 27.86
C GLN A 32 8.42 26.38 27.57
N TRP A 33 7.52 25.97 28.46
CA TRP A 33 6.67 24.80 28.26
C TRP A 33 5.81 24.95 27.00
N TYR A 34 5.19 26.11 26.79
CA TYR A 34 4.35 26.35 25.61
C TYR A 34 5.16 26.27 24.30
N ILE A 35 6.36 26.84 24.25
CA ILE A 35 7.20 26.82 23.04
C ILE A 35 7.80 25.44 22.77
N PHE A 36 8.25 24.73 23.82
CA PHE A 36 9.05 23.51 23.67
C PHE A 36 8.27 22.21 23.90
N GLN A 37 7.06 22.24 24.44
CA GLN A 37 6.27 21.04 24.75
C GLN A 37 4.85 21.06 24.17
N SER A 38 4.36 22.20 23.67
CA SER A 38 3.03 22.25 23.06
C SER A 38 2.98 21.44 21.77
N THR A 39 1.88 20.71 21.60
CA THR A 39 1.55 19.90 20.42
C THR A 39 0.27 20.41 19.73
N VAL A 40 0.05 19.90 18.53
CA VAL A 40 -1.18 20.01 17.73
C VAL A 40 -1.49 18.62 17.17
N ASP A 41 -2.74 18.35 16.85
CA ASP A 41 -3.09 17.06 16.23
C ASP A 41 -2.64 17.02 14.76
N LEU A 42 -2.24 15.83 14.30
CA LEU A 42 -1.93 15.60 12.90
C LEU A 42 -3.19 15.68 12.05
N ALA A 43 -3.05 16.07 10.78
CA ALA A 43 -4.15 15.96 9.83
C ALA A 43 -4.30 14.49 9.43
N LEU A 44 -5.51 13.95 9.63
CA LEU A 44 -5.84 12.55 9.38
C LEU A 44 -6.77 12.46 8.19
N ASP A 45 -6.46 11.57 7.27
CA ASP A 45 -7.28 11.33 6.10
C ASP A 45 -7.46 9.84 5.88
N LEU A 46 -8.69 9.35 6.05
CA LEU A 46 -9.06 7.97 5.78
C LEU A 46 -9.68 7.88 4.40
N THR A 47 -9.06 7.12 3.52
CA THR A 47 -9.64 6.75 2.22
C THR A 47 -9.97 5.26 2.22
N VAL A 48 -11.15 4.92 1.72
CA VAL A 48 -11.60 3.56 1.53
C VAL A 48 -11.11 3.12 0.16
N SER A 49 -10.28 2.09 0.14
CA SER A 49 -9.71 1.54 -1.09
C SER A 49 -10.67 0.55 -1.75
N ARG A 50 -11.42 -0.19 -0.93
CA ARG A 50 -12.41 -1.17 -1.38
C ARG A 50 -13.46 -1.39 -0.29
N GLY A 51 -14.70 -1.66 -0.70
CA GLY A 51 -15.76 -2.08 0.21
C GLY A 51 -16.36 -0.94 1.03
N THR A 52 -16.67 -1.20 2.29
CA THR A 52 -17.26 -0.23 3.22
C THR A 52 -16.62 -0.38 4.59
N VAL A 53 -16.03 0.70 5.07
CA VAL A 53 -15.35 0.76 6.36
C VAL A 53 -16.30 1.30 7.40
N ARG A 54 -16.29 0.74 8.61
CA ARG A 54 -17.11 1.21 9.73
C ARG A 54 -16.23 1.97 10.70
N ILE A 55 -16.70 3.13 11.15
CA ILE A 55 -15.95 3.99 12.07
C ILE A 55 -16.83 4.28 13.28
N LYS A 56 -16.28 4.10 14.47
CA LYS A 56 -16.90 4.51 15.72
C LYS A 56 -16.13 5.69 16.30
N LEU A 57 -16.75 6.87 16.35
CA LEU A 57 -16.17 8.04 16.99
C LEU A 57 -16.36 7.96 18.52
N PRO A 58 -15.54 8.65 19.34
CA PRO A 58 -15.56 8.53 20.79
C PRO A 58 -16.91 8.89 21.43
N ASN A 59 -17.63 9.83 20.81
CA ASN A 59 -18.88 10.38 21.31
C ASN A 59 -20.12 9.84 20.56
N THR A 60 -19.95 8.82 19.73
CA THR A 60 -21.05 8.19 18.97
C THR A 60 -21.19 6.73 19.37
N GLU A 61 -22.40 6.33 19.76
CA GLU A 61 -22.68 4.91 20.04
C GLU A 61 -22.78 4.09 18.74
N GLU A 62 -23.31 4.69 17.67
CA GLU A 62 -23.52 4.03 16.40
C GLU A 62 -22.32 4.17 15.46
N PRO A 63 -21.85 3.07 14.85
CA PRO A 63 -20.79 3.12 13.87
C PRO A 63 -21.28 3.72 12.55
N ILE A 64 -20.47 4.58 11.96
CA ILE A 64 -20.72 5.27 10.70
C ILE A 64 -20.10 4.45 9.57
N ALA A 65 -20.86 4.18 8.51
CA ALA A 65 -20.35 3.56 7.29
C ALA A 65 -19.68 4.60 6.39
N VAL A 66 -18.47 4.32 5.94
CA VAL A 66 -17.69 5.15 5.03
C VAL A 66 -17.34 4.33 3.81
N THR A 67 -17.58 4.89 2.62
CA THR A 67 -17.37 4.21 1.33
C THR A 67 -16.38 4.94 0.43
N ASP A 68 -15.92 6.12 0.81
CA ASP A 68 -15.02 6.95 -0.02
C ASP A 68 -13.93 7.57 0.86
N ARG A 69 -14.14 8.79 1.39
CA ARG A 69 -13.13 9.52 2.16
C ARG A 69 -13.72 10.13 3.44
N ARG A 70 -12.89 10.24 4.48
CA ARG A 70 -13.22 10.92 5.74
C ARG A 70 -11.98 11.56 6.38
N ASP A 71 -12.08 12.84 6.75
CA ASP A 71 -10.98 13.65 7.29
C ASP A 71 -11.24 14.20 8.72
N ASP A 72 -12.43 13.97 9.28
CA ASP A 72 -12.82 14.38 10.64
C ASP A 72 -12.61 13.24 11.66
N LEU A 73 -11.43 12.60 11.61
CA LEU A 73 -11.04 11.59 12.59
C LEU A 73 -10.46 12.24 13.86
N GLU A 74 -10.95 11.79 15.01
CA GLU A 74 -10.47 12.24 16.33
C GLU A 74 -9.75 11.10 17.06
N ARG A 75 -9.01 11.45 18.10
CA ARG A 75 -8.49 10.49 19.09
C ARG A 75 -9.60 9.55 19.56
N ASP A 76 -9.26 8.31 19.86
CA ASP A 76 -10.14 7.23 20.33
C ASP A 76 -11.17 6.76 19.29
N ALA A 77 -11.04 7.20 18.03
CA ALA A 77 -11.79 6.62 16.92
C ALA A 77 -11.37 5.17 16.67
N VAL A 78 -12.36 4.31 16.43
CA VAL A 78 -12.16 2.90 16.07
C VAL A 78 -12.58 2.67 14.63
N ILE A 79 -11.69 2.12 13.82
CA ILE A 79 -11.87 1.81 12.40
C ILE A 79 -11.95 0.29 12.24
N LEU A 80 -12.98 -0.18 11.54
CA LEU A 80 -13.31 -1.59 11.37
C LEU A 80 -13.49 -1.90 9.88
N THR A 81 -12.80 -2.92 9.40
CA THR A 81 -12.94 -3.46 8.04
C THR A 81 -13.62 -4.83 8.06
N ASP A 82 -14.46 -5.08 7.07
CA ASP A 82 -15.08 -6.40 6.84
C ASP A 82 -14.19 -7.31 5.94
N PRO A 83 -14.59 -8.55 5.62
CA PRO A 83 -13.78 -9.47 4.82
C PRO A 83 -13.45 -8.97 3.40
N THR A 84 -14.15 -7.94 2.93
CA THR A 84 -14.03 -7.39 1.57
C THR A 84 -13.46 -5.97 1.55
N SER A 85 -13.26 -5.35 2.71
CA SER A 85 -12.92 -3.94 2.80
C SER A 85 -11.43 -3.71 3.08
N GLN A 86 -10.90 -2.64 2.50
CA GLN A 86 -9.54 -2.14 2.76
C GLN A 86 -9.58 -0.62 2.83
N ALA A 87 -8.79 -0.04 3.72
CA ALA A 87 -8.68 1.40 3.89
C ALA A 87 -7.23 1.84 4.04
N VAL A 88 -6.95 3.10 3.77
CA VAL A 88 -5.67 3.75 4.05
C VAL A 88 -5.92 4.95 4.94
N LEU A 89 -5.26 4.98 6.09
CA LEU A 89 -5.22 6.14 6.99
C LEU A 89 -3.90 6.88 6.77
N THR A 90 -3.98 8.10 6.26
CA THR A 90 -2.83 8.96 5.99
C THR A 90 -2.67 9.99 7.10
N PHE A 91 -1.45 10.14 7.60
CA PHE A 91 -1.05 11.11 8.61
C PHE A 91 -0.22 12.21 7.94
N SER A 92 -0.64 13.47 8.06
CA SER A 92 0.03 14.61 7.43
C SER A 92 0.36 15.71 8.43
N ASP A 93 1.45 16.45 8.19
CA ASP A 93 1.75 17.65 9.00
C ASP A 93 0.65 18.69 8.76
N PRO A 94 -0.06 19.16 9.81
CA PRO A 94 -1.18 20.08 9.67
C PRO A 94 -0.79 21.46 9.11
N ARG A 95 0.51 21.77 9.02
CA ARG A 95 1.01 23.07 8.52
C ARG A 95 1.40 23.03 7.06
N SER A 96 2.08 21.98 6.61
CA SER A 96 2.51 21.83 5.22
C SER A 96 1.53 21.04 4.37
N GLY A 97 0.70 20.18 5.00
CA GLY A 97 -0.12 19.20 4.29
C GLY A 97 0.70 18.05 3.69
N GLU A 98 2.00 17.97 3.96
CA GLU A 98 2.84 16.87 3.47
C GLU A 98 2.51 15.60 4.26
N PRO A 99 2.29 14.45 3.59
CA PRO A 99 2.11 13.18 4.28
C PRO A 99 3.44 12.76 4.92
N ILE A 100 3.36 12.23 6.14
CA ILE A 100 4.50 11.77 6.94
C ILE A 100 4.48 10.25 7.18
N ALA A 101 3.29 9.66 7.21
CA ALA A 101 3.10 8.22 7.33
C ALA A 101 1.74 7.83 6.75
N SER A 102 1.61 6.57 6.34
CA SER A 102 0.31 5.99 5.98
C SER A 102 0.19 4.59 6.60
N LEU A 103 -1.04 4.21 6.91
CA LEU A 103 -1.39 2.94 7.51
C LEU A 103 -2.49 2.28 6.68
N VAL A 104 -2.16 1.20 5.98
CA VAL A 104 -3.17 0.36 5.31
C VAL A 104 -3.81 -0.55 6.36
N ILE A 105 -5.13 -0.59 6.34
CA ILE A 105 -5.97 -1.42 7.19
C ILE A 105 -6.59 -2.46 6.27
N PHE A 106 -6.12 -3.71 6.35
CA PHE A 106 -6.60 -4.80 5.51
C PHE A 106 -7.97 -5.30 5.96
N ARG A 107 -8.52 -6.29 5.25
CA ARG A 107 -9.76 -6.96 5.62
C ARG A 107 -9.73 -7.53 7.05
N ASP A 108 -10.91 -7.69 7.64
CA ASP A 108 -11.10 -8.31 8.96
C ASP A 108 -10.20 -7.71 10.07
N SER A 109 -10.05 -6.38 10.06
CA SER A 109 -9.13 -5.67 10.95
C SER A 109 -9.85 -4.62 11.80
N GLU A 110 -9.34 -4.39 13.01
CA GLU A 110 -9.83 -3.39 13.97
C GLU A 110 -8.67 -2.52 14.46
N LEU A 111 -8.75 -1.22 14.17
CA LEU A 111 -7.75 -0.22 14.57
C LEU A 111 -8.37 0.82 15.48
N SER A 112 -7.75 1.06 16.65
CA SER A 112 -8.07 2.17 17.54
C SER A 112 -6.98 3.23 17.48
N LEU A 113 -7.35 4.47 17.21
CA LEU A 113 -6.43 5.60 17.18
C LEU A 113 -6.22 6.16 18.60
N ILE A 114 -5.04 5.99 19.19
CA ILE A 114 -4.75 6.47 20.56
C ILE A 114 -4.17 7.89 20.53
N GLN A 115 -3.28 8.17 19.58
CA GLN A 115 -2.62 9.46 19.47
C GLN A 115 -2.14 9.71 18.04
N ALA A 116 -2.26 10.95 17.58
CA ALA A 116 -1.62 11.42 16.36
C ALA A 116 -1.31 12.92 16.51
N GLN A 117 -0.07 13.24 16.90
CA GLN A 117 0.32 14.60 17.30
C GLN A 117 1.63 15.05 16.68
N ALA A 118 1.68 16.34 16.35
CA ALA A 118 2.85 17.07 15.90
C ALA A 118 3.28 18.12 16.93
N PRO A 119 4.58 18.38 17.07
CA PRO A 119 5.07 19.57 17.78
C PRO A 119 4.49 20.85 17.18
N ARG A 120 3.94 21.74 18.03
CA ARG A 120 3.31 22.98 17.57
C ARG A 120 4.31 23.95 16.93
N PHE A 121 5.50 24.05 17.51
CA PHE A 121 6.52 25.03 17.11
C PHE A 121 7.76 24.33 16.56
N GLY A 122 8.44 24.95 15.59
CA GLY A 122 9.70 24.42 15.05
C GLY A 122 10.84 24.35 16.08
N LEU A 123 10.75 25.13 17.16
CA LEU A 123 11.67 25.09 18.30
C LEU A 123 11.47 23.86 19.20
N ASN A 124 10.31 23.20 19.14
CA ASN A 124 10.05 21.95 19.85
C ASN A 124 10.71 20.80 19.06
N ASN A 125 11.70 20.16 19.67
CA ASN A 125 12.50 19.09 19.06
C ASN A 125 11.95 17.67 19.26
N ASN A 126 10.76 17.51 19.84
CA ASN A 126 10.10 16.21 19.99
C ASN A 126 9.74 15.61 18.62
N PRO A 127 9.68 14.28 18.46
CA PRO A 127 9.25 13.65 17.21
C PRO A 127 7.75 13.85 16.95
N TYR A 128 7.29 13.53 15.73
CA TYR A 128 5.88 13.22 15.51
C TYR A 128 5.52 12.00 16.36
N ALA A 129 4.37 12.03 17.04
CA ALA A 129 3.92 10.94 17.90
C ALA A 129 2.64 10.33 17.32
N ILE A 130 2.73 9.11 16.81
CA ILE A 130 1.58 8.34 16.33
C ILE A 130 1.50 7.08 17.17
N GLN A 131 0.35 6.85 17.79
CA GLN A 131 0.09 5.66 18.56
C GLN A 131 -1.27 5.07 18.16
N VAL A 132 -1.25 3.81 17.79
CA VAL A 132 -2.46 3.04 17.45
C VAL A 132 -2.48 1.74 18.25
N SER A 133 -3.67 1.22 18.51
CA SER A 133 -3.85 -0.13 19.03
C SER A 133 -4.64 -0.97 18.03
N SER A 134 -4.18 -2.20 17.86
CA SER A 134 -4.80 -3.20 17.00
C SER A 134 -5.04 -4.47 17.82
N PRO A 135 -6.27 -4.73 18.30
CA PRO A 135 -6.60 -6.00 18.93
C PRO A 135 -6.48 -7.19 17.95
N SER A 136 -6.80 -7.00 16.68
CA SER A 136 -6.68 -8.01 15.62
C SER A 136 -6.68 -7.38 14.23
N GLY A 137 -6.09 -8.05 13.26
CA GLY A 137 -6.07 -7.64 11.86
C GLY A 137 -4.65 -7.63 11.27
N ARG A 138 -4.58 -7.24 10.00
CA ARG A 138 -3.31 -7.02 9.28
C ARG A 138 -3.19 -5.55 8.91
N TYR A 139 -2.00 -5.02 9.09
CA TYR A 139 -1.67 -3.62 8.91
C TYR A 139 -0.37 -3.48 8.16
N GLU A 140 -0.30 -2.46 7.33
CA GLU A 140 0.93 -2.05 6.68
C GLU A 140 1.19 -0.60 7.01
N VAL A 141 2.31 -0.36 7.69
CA VAL A 141 2.78 0.97 8.07
C VAL A 141 3.86 1.37 7.06
N LEU A 142 3.64 2.49 6.39
CA LEU A 142 4.65 3.14 5.58
C LEU A 142 5.02 4.48 6.23
N ILE A 143 6.26 4.59 6.68
CA ILE A 143 6.84 5.84 7.18
C ILE A 143 7.61 6.50 6.03
N LEU A 144 7.20 7.70 5.65
CA LEU A 144 7.69 8.37 4.46
C LEU A 144 8.98 9.15 4.74
N GLU A 145 9.92 9.14 3.78
CA GLU A 145 11.18 9.91 3.87
C GLU A 145 10.95 11.43 3.88
N THR A 146 9.78 11.89 3.44
CA THR A 146 9.36 13.30 3.47
C THR A 146 9.25 13.88 4.88
N ALA A 147 9.27 13.04 5.93
CA ALA A 147 9.23 13.50 7.31
C ALA A 147 10.47 14.34 7.65
N ARG A 148 10.30 15.68 7.68
CA ARG A 148 11.36 16.65 8.04
C ARG A 148 11.88 16.54 9.48
N ARG A 149 11.32 15.62 10.26
CA ARG A 149 11.51 15.44 11.69
C ARG A 149 11.33 13.97 12.03
N PRO A 150 12.06 13.42 13.02
CA PRO A 150 11.87 12.04 13.44
C PRO A 150 10.41 11.74 13.81
N ILE A 151 10.00 10.51 13.57
CA ILE A 151 8.68 10.00 13.93
C ILE A 151 8.85 8.95 15.04
N ASN A 152 7.86 8.85 15.90
CA ASN A 152 7.69 7.73 16.81
C ASN A 152 6.32 7.13 16.50
N PHE A 153 6.32 6.09 15.67
CA PHE A 153 5.11 5.33 15.36
C PHE A 153 5.08 4.10 16.26
N GLU A 154 4.04 4.00 17.08
CA GLU A 154 3.86 2.93 18.04
C GLU A 154 2.57 2.16 17.74
N LEU A 155 2.66 0.84 17.60
CA LEU A 155 1.51 -0.04 17.41
C LEU A 155 1.43 -1.02 18.59
N LEU A 156 0.27 -1.02 19.27
CA LEU A 156 0.00 -1.91 20.40
C LEU A 156 -0.96 -3.03 20.00
N SER A 157 -0.47 -4.26 20.00
CA SER A 157 -1.26 -5.49 19.83
C SER A 157 -1.52 -6.19 21.17
N ALA A 158 -2.25 -7.31 21.15
CA ALA A 158 -2.49 -8.11 22.35
C ALA A 158 -1.20 -8.73 22.91
N GLN A 159 -0.27 -9.15 22.05
CA GLN A 159 0.95 -9.86 22.43
C GLN A 159 2.20 -8.98 22.41
N ALA A 160 2.24 -7.94 21.57
CA ALA A 160 3.45 -7.14 21.33
C ALA A 160 3.19 -5.63 21.29
N PHE A 161 4.20 -4.87 21.71
CA PHE A 161 4.35 -3.45 21.45
C PHE A 161 5.43 -3.25 20.39
N THR A 162 5.12 -2.58 19.30
CA THR A 162 6.05 -2.33 18.19
C THR A 162 6.31 -0.84 18.07
N ARG A 163 7.59 -0.45 18.05
CA ARG A 163 8.03 0.93 17.81
C ARG A 163 8.83 1.01 16.52
N MET A 164 8.45 1.95 15.66
CA MET A 164 9.10 2.27 14.39
C MET A 164 9.47 3.76 14.38
N THR A 165 10.74 4.06 14.18
CA THR A 165 11.27 5.44 14.26
C THR A 165 11.97 5.93 13.00
N GLU A 166 12.23 5.01 12.08
CA GLU A 166 12.91 5.28 10.81
C GLU A 166 11.89 5.27 9.67
N HIS A 167 12.26 5.88 8.53
CA HIS A 167 11.50 5.65 7.31
C HIS A 167 11.59 4.17 6.94
N GLY A 168 10.54 3.66 6.31
CA GLY A 168 10.49 2.26 5.97
C GLY A 168 9.08 1.70 5.85
N HIS A 169 9.03 0.41 5.59
CA HIS A 169 7.83 -0.34 5.28
C HIS A 169 7.74 -1.54 6.22
N TYR A 170 6.69 -1.55 7.03
CA TYR A 170 6.47 -2.51 8.10
C TYR A 170 5.11 -3.19 7.93
N ILE A 171 5.06 -4.49 8.11
CA ILE A 171 3.81 -5.27 8.08
C ILE A 171 3.59 -5.86 9.48
N ILE A 172 2.39 -5.68 10.01
CA ILE A 172 1.99 -6.22 11.30
C ILE A 172 0.74 -7.07 11.10
N ASP A 173 0.83 -8.36 11.42
CA ASP A 173 -0.30 -9.29 11.46
C ASP A 173 -0.53 -9.68 12.92
N ALA A 174 -1.65 -9.25 13.48
CA ALA A 174 -2.03 -9.51 14.86
C ALA A 174 -3.34 -10.31 14.90
N ASN A 175 -3.35 -11.39 15.68
CA ASN A 175 -4.57 -12.11 16.01
C ASN A 175 -4.60 -12.48 17.49
N GLY A 176 -5.69 -13.12 17.94
CA GLY A 176 -5.86 -13.48 19.36
C GLY A 176 -4.79 -14.44 19.90
N GLN A 177 -3.97 -15.06 19.04
CA GLN A 177 -2.96 -16.05 19.43
C GLN A 177 -1.52 -15.56 19.26
N LYS A 178 -1.23 -14.76 18.23
CA LYS A 178 0.12 -14.30 17.90
C LYS A 178 0.12 -12.91 17.25
N THR A 179 1.24 -12.21 17.38
CA THR A 179 1.59 -11.04 16.58
C THR A 179 2.84 -11.35 15.77
N THR A 180 2.79 -11.14 14.46
CA THR A 180 3.95 -11.17 13.57
C THR A 180 4.24 -9.75 13.12
N VAL A 181 5.51 -9.35 13.24
CA VAL A 181 6.01 -8.05 12.79
C VAL A 181 7.08 -8.33 11.74
N THR A 182 6.89 -7.85 10.52
CA THR A 182 7.85 -7.97 9.42
C THR A 182 8.36 -6.59 9.04
N VAL A 183 9.67 -6.42 8.99
CA VAL A 183 10.34 -5.20 8.52
C VAL A 183 10.81 -5.45 7.09
N ARG A 184 10.16 -4.85 6.10
CA ARG A 184 10.64 -4.93 4.70
C ARG A 184 11.81 -3.97 4.50
N GLU A 185 11.65 -2.76 5.02
CA GLU A 185 12.65 -1.70 4.99
C GLU A 185 12.60 -0.92 6.31
N GLY A 186 13.77 -0.49 6.80
CA GLY A 186 13.94 0.28 8.03
C GLY A 186 14.29 -0.61 9.21
N GLN A 187 13.97 -0.12 10.42
CA GLN A 187 14.19 -0.85 11.67
C GLN A 187 12.98 -0.72 12.60
N ALA A 188 12.73 -1.76 13.38
CA ALA A 188 11.66 -1.77 14.38
C ALA A 188 12.12 -2.44 15.69
N LEU A 189 11.66 -1.90 16.82
CA LEU A 189 11.80 -2.51 18.14
C LEU A 189 10.48 -3.18 18.51
N VAL A 190 10.52 -4.48 18.75
CA VAL A 190 9.36 -5.29 19.18
C VAL A 190 9.56 -5.70 20.63
N ILE A 191 8.58 -5.42 21.49
CA ILE A 191 8.62 -5.76 22.91
C ILE A 191 7.44 -6.67 23.21
N GLU A 192 7.69 -7.88 23.71
CA GLU A 192 6.62 -8.78 24.16
C GLU A 192 5.99 -8.24 25.44
N ARG A 193 4.65 -8.25 25.51
CA ARG A 193 3.90 -7.48 26.53
C ARG A 193 3.95 -8.06 27.94
N ASN A 194 4.10 -9.37 28.11
CA ASN A 194 4.03 -10.01 29.43
C ASN A 194 5.39 -10.09 30.12
N THR A 195 6.43 -10.40 29.35
CA THR A 195 7.83 -10.59 29.77
C THR A 195 8.66 -9.31 29.65
N GLY A 196 8.22 -8.36 28.81
CA GLY A 196 8.96 -7.13 28.52
C GLY A 196 10.25 -7.35 27.73
N GLN A 197 10.43 -8.53 27.12
CA GLN A 197 11.64 -8.85 26.35
C GLN A 197 11.65 -8.08 25.03
N PRO A 198 12.68 -7.25 24.78
CA PRO A 198 12.84 -6.53 23.52
C PRO A 198 13.55 -7.38 22.46
N VAL A 199 13.19 -7.16 21.21
CA VAL A 199 13.85 -7.70 20.02
C VAL A 199 13.91 -6.60 18.96
N ASP A 200 15.11 -6.31 18.49
CA ASP A 200 15.34 -5.41 17.38
C ASP A 200 15.24 -6.19 16.05
N LEU A 201 14.50 -5.63 15.10
CA LEU A 201 14.36 -6.14 13.75
C LEU A 201 14.98 -5.15 12.76
N ALA A 202 15.90 -5.65 11.94
CA ALA A 202 16.42 -4.94 10.79
C ALA A 202 15.58 -5.24 9.53
N SER A 203 15.86 -4.54 8.43
CA SER A 203 15.29 -4.83 7.11
C SER A 203 15.41 -6.32 6.76
N GLN A 204 14.35 -6.85 6.15
CA GLN A 204 14.20 -8.26 5.77
C GLN A 204 14.20 -9.23 6.95
N GLN A 205 13.84 -8.77 8.16
CA GLN A 205 13.62 -9.63 9.31
C GLN A 205 12.18 -9.57 9.79
N ARG A 206 11.74 -10.64 10.44
CA ARG A 206 10.45 -10.72 11.09
C ARG A 206 10.55 -11.30 12.50
N ALA A 207 9.72 -10.82 13.41
CA ALA A 207 9.52 -11.42 14.73
C ALA A 207 8.14 -12.08 14.80
N VAL A 208 8.07 -13.23 15.48
CA VAL A 208 6.80 -13.85 15.87
C VAL A 208 6.71 -13.83 17.40
N VAL A 209 5.59 -13.33 17.91
CA VAL A 209 5.31 -13.20 19.34
C VAL A 209 4.02 -13.97 19.65
N ALA A 210 4.12 -15.07 20.40
CA ALA A 210 2.98 -15.92 20.75
C ALA A 210 3.08 -16.41 22.21
N PRO A 211 1.99 -16.42 23.01
CA PRO A 211 1.96 -17.10 24.31
C PRO A 211 1.94 -18.64 24.14
N PRO A 212 2.34 -19.47 25.14
CA PRO A 212 2.78 -19.14 26.50
C PRO A 212 4.30 -19.18 26.72
N GLU A 213 5.11 -19.47 25.70
CA GLU A 213 6.55 -19.69 25.85
C GLU A 213 7.39 -19.02 24.76
N SER A 214 8.52 -18.50 25.24
CA SER A 214 9.74 -18.05 24.56
C SER A 214 9.73 -16.65 23.93
N SER A 215 10.83 -15.95 24.20
CA SER A 215 11.18 -14.63 23.67
C SER A 215 10.87 -14.52 22.17
N PRO A 216 10.58 -13.32 21.67
CA PRO A 216 10.28 -13.13 20.24
C PRO A 216 11.35 -13.81 19.38
N SER A 217 10.93 -14.71 18.49
CA SER A 217 11.86 -15.39 17.57
C SER A 217 12.09 -14.51 16.36
N VAL A 218 13.34 -14.15 16.08
CA VAL A 218 13.73 -13.45 14.85
C VAL A 218 13.95 -14.47 13.73
N LEU A 219 13.31 -14.24 12.60
CA LEU A 219 13.39 -15.04 11.39
C LEU A 219 13.67 -14.10 10.20
N GLU A 220 14.15 -14.67 9.10
CA GLU A 220 14.19 -13.95 7.83
C GLU A 220 12.75 -13.68 7.35
N ALA A 221 12.54 -12.50 6.78
CA ALA A 221 11.31 -12.13 6.11
C ALA A 221 11.22 -12.75 4.71
N GLU A 222 10.07 -12.57 4.08
CA GLU A 222 9.85 -12.95 2.69
C GLU A 222 10.80 -12.15 1.77
N ARG A 223 11.45 -12.87 0.85
CA ARG A 223 12.42 -12.29 -0.08
C ARG A 223 11.74 -11.95 -1.40
N SER A 224 12.05 -10.77 -1.95
CA SER A 224 11.66 -10.39 -3.31
C SER A 224 12.47 -11.17 -4.35
N LEU A 225 11.79 -11.67 -5.38
CA LEU A 225 12.42 -12.19 -6.60
C LEU A 225 12.64 -11.11 -7.66
N LEU A 226 12.05 -9.92 -7.48
CA LEU A 226 12.10 -8.86 -8.46
C LEU A 226 13.24 -7.88 -8.18
N THR A 227 13.72 -7.24 -9.24
CA THR A 227 14.60 -6.08 -9.13
C THR A 227 13.78 -4.81 -9.22
N ASN A 228 14.05 -3.84 -8.33
CA ASN A 228 13.37 -2.54 -8.31
C ASN A 228 11.83 -2.68 -8.20
N SER A 229 11.37 -3.51 -7.26
CA SER A 229 9.93 -3.75 -7.02
C SER A 229 9.21 -2.54 -6.42
N ASP A 230 9.94 -1.65 -5.75
CA ASP A 230 9.45 -0.44 -5.07
C ASP A 230 9.59 0.85 -5.91
N PHE A 231 10.18 0.75 -7.09
CA PHE A 231 10.46 1.87 -8.00
C PHE A 231 11.24 3.03 -7.35
N SER A 232 12.06 2.74 -6.33
CA SER A 232 13.00 3.69 -5.73
C SER A 232 14.10 4.12 -6.71
N LEU A 233 14.37 3.27 -7.72
CA LEU A 233 15.23 3.56 -8.86
C LEU A 233 14.39 3.77 -10.12
N ASP A 234 15.01 4.35 -11.16
CA ASP A 234 14.39 4.46 -12.49
C ASP A 234 13.87 3.10 -12.96
N TYR A 235 12.65 3.04 -13.50
CA TYR A 235 11.99 1.78 -13.85
C TYR A 235 12.79 0.99 -14.89
N GLU A 236 13.55 1.67 -15.75
CA GLU A 236 14.42 1.03 -16.74
C GLU A 236 15.47 0.12 -16.07
N ILE A 237 15.72 0.29 -14.77
CA ILE A 237 16.48 -0.66 -13.95
C ILE A 237 15.56 -1.82 -13.58
N GLY A 238 15.61 -2.87 -14.40
CA GLY A 238 14.95 -4.15 -14.16
C GLY A 238 13.62 -4.32 -14.90
N TRP A 239 12.98 -3.25 -15.36
CA TRP A 239 11.73 -3.34 -16.11
C TRP A 239 11.88 -2.87 -17.55
N GLU A 240 11.25 -3.60 -18.47
CA GLU A 240 11.14 -3.23 -19.89
C GLU A 240 9.78 -2.63 -20.17
N PHE A 241 9.77 -1.45 -20.79
CA PHE A 241 8.55 -0.76 -21.19
C PHE A 241 8.02 -1.24 -22.53
N TYR A 242 6.71 -1.36 -22.63
CA TYR A 242 6.04 -1.66 -23.90
C TYR A 242 4.71 -0.90 -24.05
N ASN A 243 4.32 -0.76 -25.32
CA ASN A 243 3.01 -0.30 -25.77
C ASN A 243 2.58 -1.13 -26.97
N ASP A 244 1.28 -1.30 -27.18
CA ASP A 244 0.75 -2.09 -28.29
C ASP A 244 0.01 -1.27 -29.37
N ARG A 245 -0.34 0.00 -29.08
CA ARG A 245 -1.22 0.83 -29.92
C ARG A 245 -0.86 2.31 -29.88
N GLU A 246 -1.16 2.97 -31.00
CA GLU A 246 -1.12 4.43 -31.15
C GLU A 246 -2.49 5.07 -30.86
N PRO A 247 -2.54 6.26 -30.24
CA PRO A 247 -1.40 6.94 -29.62
C PRO A 247 -0.89 6.17 -28.38
N PRO A 248 0.43 6.17 -28.11
CA PRO A 248 0.99 5.39 -27.03
C PRO A 248 0.65 6.01 -25.68
N GLY A 249 0.62 5.17 -24.63
CA GLY A 249 0.78 5.67 -23.28
C GLY A 249 2.26 5.91 -22.96
N SER A 250 2.51 6.48 -21.78
CA SER A 250 3.86 6.75 -21.26
C SER A 250 4.07 6.08 -19.90
N ALA A 251 5.31 5.74 -19.58
CA ALA A 251 5.76 5.36 -18.24
C ALA A 251 6.81 6.37 -17.73
N ARG A 252 6.72 6.78 -16.47
CA ARG A 252 7.72 7.65 -15.83
C ARG A 252 7.80 7.44 -14.33
N ASN A 253 8.99 7.46 -13.74
CA ASN A 253 9.15 7.56 -12.29
C ASN A 253 8.76 8.96 -11.80
N THR A 254 8.12 9.04 -10.64
CA THR A 254 7.88 10.29 -9.91
C THR A 254 7.64 10.01 -8.42
N VAL A 255 7.35 11.05 -7.65
CA VAL A 255 6.86 10.92 -6.27
C VAL A 255 5.40 11.35 -6.24
N PHE A 256 4.53 10.48 -5.73
CA PHE A 256 3.09 10.73 -5.57
C PHE A 256 2.64 10.29 -4.17
N ASP A 257 1.96 11.18 -3.44
CA ASP A 257 1.62 10.99 -2.02
C ASP A 257 2.80 10.56 -1.13
N GLY A 258 3.99 11.10 -1.44
CA GLY A 258 5.24 10.79 -0.72
C GLY A 258 5.85 9.43 -1.05
N ARG A 259 5.25 8.65 -1.96
CA ARG A 259 5.74 7.35 -2.43
C ARG A 259 6.53 7.51 -3.72
N SER A 260 7.61 6.76 -3.88
CA SER A 260 8.22 6.52 -5.20
C SER A 260 7.27 5.66 -6.02
N VAL A 261 7.01 6.07 -7.27
CA VAL A 261 6.03 5.40 -8.14
C VAL A 261 6.48 5.42 -9.59
N VAL A 262 5.99 4.47 -10.37
CA VAL A 262 5.87 4.59 -11.82
C VAL A 262 4.45 4.99 -12.19
N VAL A 263 4.31 6.00 -13.04
CA VAL A 263 3.02 6.41 -13.61
C VAL A 263 2.88 5.83 -15.00
N ILE A 264 1.85 5.02 -15.22
CA ILE A 264 1.37 4.65 -16.55
C ILE A 264 0.27 5.64 -16.94
N ASP A 265 0.49 6.40 -18.02
CA ASP A 265 -0.36 7.54 -18.38
C ASP A 265 -0.71 7.52 -19.88
N ARG A 266 -1.98 7.23 -20.15
CA ARG A 266 -2.67 7.41 -21.43
C ARG A 266 -4.00 8.14 -21.18
N SER A 267 -3.94 9.18 -20.35
CA SER A 267 -5.12 9.96 -19.96
C SER A 267 -5.75 10.71 -21.14
N GLN A 268 -7.06 10.91 -21.12
CA GLN A 268 -7.78 11.68 -22.13
C GLN A 268 -7.31 13.15 -22.19
N ALA A 269 -6.79 13.67 -21.08
CA ALA A 269 -6.23 15.02 -20.97
C ALA A 269 -4.98 15.23 -21.85
N ASN A 270 -4.21 14.18 -22.14
CA ASN A 270 -3.05 14.26 -23.03
C ASN A 270 -3.46 14.30 -24.52
N TRP A 271 -4.73 14.01 -24.82
CA TRP A 271 -5.25 13.87 -26.18
C TRP A 271 -6.61 14.58 -26.33
N PRO A 272 -6.73 15.89 -26.03
CA PRO A 272 -8.03 16.56 -25.91
C PRO A 272 -8.86 16.56 -27.19
N ASP A 273 -8.21 16.52 -28.36
CA ASP A 273 -8.86 16.57 -29.67
C ASP A 273 -9.07 15.17 -30.30
N LEU A 274 -8.76 14.09 -29.56
CA LEU A 274 -8.84 12.72 -30.05
C LEU A 274 -9.62 11.84 -29.08
N SER A 275 -10.64 11.14 -29.60
CA SER A 275 -11.26 10.05 -28.85
C SER A 275 -10.32 8.84 -28.89
N LEU A 276 -9.83 8.46 -27.72
CA LEU A 276 -8.93 7.32 -27.60
C LEU A 276 -9.70 6.02 -27.77
N GLY A 277 -9.18 5.13 -28.61
CA GLY A 277 -9.60 3.74 -28.68
C GLY A 277 -8.70 2.84 -27.83
N HIS A 278 -8.96 1.54 -27.91
CA HIS A 278 -8.17 0.51 -27.23
C HIS A 278 -6.65 0.71 -27.37
N GLY A 279 -5.96 0.56 -26.26
CA GLY A 279 -4.55 0.23 -26.21
C GLY A 279 -4.10 -0.11 -24.81
N GLU A 280 -2.84 -0.53 -24.74
CA GLU A 280 -2.18 -1.07 -23.58
C GLU A 280 -0.81 -0.44 -23.41
N THR A 281 -0.47 -0.16 -22.15
CA THR A 281 0.83 0.35 -21.75
C THR A 281 1.26 -0.39 -20.49
N GLY A 282 2.47 -0.92 -20.47
CA GLY A 282 2.91 -1.76 -19.36
C GLY A 282 4.40 -1.83 -19.19
N LEU A 283 4.78 -2.43 -18.06
CA LEU A 283 6.15 -2.80 -17.73
C LEU A 283 6.22 -4.32 -17.53
N VAL A 284 7.28 -4.94 -18.04
CA VAL A 284 7.54 -6.37 -17.90
C VAL A 284 8.93 -6.61 -17.33
N GLN A 285 9.07 -7.58 -16.45
CA GLN A 285 10.35 -8.09 -15.99
C GLN A 285 10.42 -9.59 -16.29
N PHE A 286 11.49 -10.00 -16.96
CA PHE A 286 11.81 -11.41 -17.23
C PHE A 286 12.69 -11.92 -16.09
N LEU A 287 12.30 -13.03 -15.46
CA LEU A 287 12.99 -13.55 -14.27
C LEU A 287 13.78 -14.83 -14.55
N ASP A 288 13.14 -15.78 -15.26
CA ASP A 288 13.65 -17.16 -15.39
C ASP A 288 14.00 -17.79 -14.02
N ALA A 289 13.10 -17.67 -13.04
CA ALA A 289 13.35 -18.04 -11.65
C ALA A 289 12.71 -19.38 -11.27
N ASP A 290 13.50 -20.32 -10.76
CA ASP A 290 13.01 -21.57 -10.14
C ASP A 290 12.45 -21.27 -8.74
N VAL A 291 11.19 -21.63 -8.53
CA VAL A 291 10.46 -21.42 -7.27
C VAL A 291 10.00 -22.73 -6.63
N SER A 292 10.38 -23.88 -7.20
CA SER A 292 9.98 -25.21 -6.72
C SER A 292 10.45 -25.53 -5.29
N GLY A 293 11.51 -24.87 -4.83
CA GLY A 293 12.08 -25.04 -3.50
C GLY A 293 11.36 -24.29 -2.38
N TYR A 294 10.47 -23.33 -2.70
CA TYR A 294 9.86 -22.46 -1.70
C TYR A 294 8.50 -23.01 -1.20
N GLY A 295 8.25 -22.87 0.10
CA GLY A 295 6.96 -23.17 0.72
C GLY A 295 5.95 -22.00 0.65
N TYR A 296 6.42 -20.83 0.23
CA TYR A 296 5.62 -19.61 0.09
C TYR A 296 5.91 -18.94 -1.25
N LEU A 297 4.84 -18.52 -1.93
CA LEU A 297 4.89 -17.67 -3.11
C LEU A 297 3.69 -16.74 -3.07
N GLU A 298 3.91 -15.43 -3.09
CA GLU A 298 2.85 -14.42 -3.14
C GLU A 298 3.19 -13.34 -4.16
N ILE A 299 2.23 -13.01 -5.03
CA ILE A 299 2.25 -11.77 -5.81
C ILE A 299 1.57 -10.69 -4.99
N ARG A 300 2.24 -9.53 -4.93
CA ARG A 300 1.76 -8.34 -4.24
C ARG A 300 1.94 -7.11 -5.12
N ALA A 301 0.98 -6.18 -5.06
CA ALA A 301 1.06 -4.93 -5.79
C ALA A 301 0.34 -3.79 -5.04
N THR A 302 0.92 -2.60 -5.07
CA THR A 302 0.32 -1.39 -4.47
C THR A 302 0.21 -0.30 -5.53
N PHE A 303 -1.01 0.16 -5.79
CA PHE A 303 -1.28 1.09 -6.88
C PHE A 303 -2.48 2.01 -6.59
N TYR A 304 -2.62 3.04 -7.42
CA TYR A 304 -3.64 4.08 -7.35
C TYR A 304 -4.19 4.34 -8.76
N VAL A 305 -5.49 4.13 -8.96
CA VAL A 305 -6.14 4.40 -10.24
C VAL A 305 -6.72 5.82 -10.22
N ASP A 306 -6.15 6.70 -11.04
CA ASP A 306 -6.58 8.10 -11.15
C ASP A 306 -7.64 8.30 -12.25
N GLU A 307 -7.50 7.55 -13.35
CA GLU A 307 -8.43 7.62 -14.48
C GLU A 307 -8.73 6.22 -15.03
N GLN A 308 -10.03 6.01 -15.31
CA GLN A 308 -10.56 4.87 -16.05
C GLN A 308 -11.75 5.37 -16.90
N SER A 309 -11.72 5.08 -18.19
CA SER A 309 -12.77 5.48 -19.14
C SER A 309 -13.82 4.40 -19.42
N LEU A 310 -13.42 3.13 -19.43
CA LEU A 310 -14.32 2.01 -19.69
C LEU A 310 -15.04 1.58 -18.42
N SER A 311 -16.26 1.04 -18.54
CA SER A 311 -16.89 0.31 -17.44
C SER A 311 -16.19 -1.04 -17.25
N THR A 312 -16.00 -1.45 -16.00
CA THR A 312 -15.35 -2.71 -15.62
C THR A 312 -14.01 -2.85 -16.34
N CYS A 313 -13.87 -3.82 -17.24
CA CYS A 313 -12.64 -4.04 -18.00
C CYS A 313 -12.96 -4.24 -19.48
N GLY A 314 -13.89 -3.43 -20.00
CA GLY A 314 -14.34 -3.49 -21.39
C GLY A 314 -15.21 -4.70 -21.71
N VAL A 315 -15.58 -4.82 -22.99
CA VAL A 315 -16.56 -5.81 -23.49
C VAL A 315 -16.12 -7.26 -23.30
N ALA A 316 -14.81 -7.52 -23.26
CA ALA A 316 -14.21 -8.84 -23.10
C ALA A 316 -13.66 -9.08 -21.69
N GLY A 317 -13.75 -8.08 -20.80
CA GLY A 317 -13.18 -8.14 -19.46
C GLY A 317 -11.65 -8.09 -19.44
N SER A 318 -10.97 -7.78 -20.55
CA SER A 318 -9.50 -7.79 -20.67
C SER A 318 -8.84 -6.41 -20.61
N GLU A 319 -9.61 -5.33 -20.48
CA GLU A 319 -9.15 -3.93 -20.59
C GLU A 319 -9.35 -3.18 -19.27
N CYS A 320 -8.65 -3.60 -18.21
CA CYS A 320 -8.71 -2.90 -16.92
C CYS A 320 -7.67 -1.77 -16.85
N PRO A 321 -7.93 -0.70 -16.07
CA PRO A 321 -6.92 0.32 -15.82
C PRO A 321 -5.68 -0.22 -15.11
N MET A 322 -5.78 -1.33 -14.37
CA MET A 322 -4.63 -2.05 -13.82
C MET A 322 -4.84 -3.56 -14.00
N MET A 323 -3.82 -4.23 -14.52
CA MET A 323 -3.75 -5.68 -14.73
C MET A 323 -2.39 -6.18 -14.24
N ILE A 324 -2.39 -7.37 -13.64
CA ILE A 324 -1.18 -8.13 -13.30
C ILE A 324 -1.20 -9.40 -14.15
N ASN A 325 -0.07 -9.72 -14.77
CA ASN A 325 0.09 -10.91 -15.60
C ASN A 325 1.40 -11.62 -15.28
N MET A 326 1.31 -12.89 -14.89
CA MET A 326 2.46 -13.77 -14.66
C MET A 326 2.42 -14.93 -15.64
N ILE A 327 3.56 -15.17 -16.32
CA ILE A 327 3.77 -16.37 -17.11
C ILE A 327 4.72 -17.28 -16.34
N TYR A 328 4.33 -18.54 -16.20
CA TYR A 328 5.05 -19.51 -15.39
C TYR A 328 4.93 -20.92 -15.97
N GLU A 329 5.83 -21.82 -15.59
CA GLU A 329 5.72 -23.25 -15.83
C GLU A 329 5.18 -23.93 -14.58
N ASP A 330 4.18 -24.80 -14.75
CA ASP A 330 3.61 -25.58 -13.67
C ASP A 330 4.40 -26.88 -13.39
N ALA A 331 3.91 -27.69 -12.46
CA ALA A 331 4.57 -28.94 -12.04
C ALA A 331 4.67 -29.99 -13.17
N ASP A 332 3.80 -29.91 -14.18
CA ASP A 332 3.83 -30.79 -15.36
C ASP A 332 4.74 -30.24 -16.47
N GLY A 333 5.38 -29.08 -16.24
CA GLY A 333 6.19 -28.36 -17.24
C GLY A 333 5.34 -27.67 -18.30
N ALA A 334 4.04 -27.51 -18.07
CA ALA A 334 3.18 -26.77 -18.99
C ALA A 334 3.25 -25.27 -18.69
N ARG A 335 3.32 -24.48 -19.77
CA ARG A 335 3.30 -23.02 -19.66
C ARG A 335 1.89 -22.54 -19.32
N GLN A 336 1.79 -21.85 -18.21
CA GLN A 336 0.56 -21.28 -17.65
C GLN A 336 0.62 -19.75 -17.65
N VAL A 337 -0.57 -19.16 -17.56
CA VAL A 337 -0.76 -17.71 -17.45
C VAL A 337 -1.69 -17.44 -16.27
N PHE A 338 -1.27 -16.52 -15.41
CA PHE A 338 -2.11 -15.95 -14.36
C PHE A 338 -2.36 -14.47 -14.71
N ILE A 339 -3.64 -14.11 -14.85
CA ILE A 339 -4.06 -12.73 -15.09
C ILE A 339 -5.08 -12.35 -14.02
N HIS A 340 -4.91 -11.16 -13.44
CA HIS A 340 -5.88 -10.55 -12.53
C HIS A 340 -6.00 -9.06 -12.80
N GLY A 341 -7.24 -8.56 -12.81
CA GLY A 341 -7.56 -7.19 -13.18
C GLY A 341 -8.26 -6.41 -12.09
N PHE A 342 -8.16 -5.08 -12.15
CA PHE A 342 -8.74 -4.16 -11.18
C PHE A 342 -9.44 -3.00 -11.87
N TYR A 343 -10.65 -2.67 -11.44
CA TYR A 343 -11.43 -1.57 -12.01
C TYR A 343 -12.12 -0.75 -10.93
N ALA A 344 -12.35 0.53 -11.21
CA ALA A 344 -13.03 1.47 -10.33
C ALA A 344 -14.48 1.76 -10.76
N SER A 345 -14.75 1.82 -12.06
CA SER A 345 -16.08 2.13 -12.61
C SER A 345 -16.84 0.86 -13.00
N HIS A 346 -18.14 0.79 -12.70
CA HIS A 346 -19.02 -0.30 -13.11
C HIS A 346 -20.41 0.22 -13.42
N ASP A 347 -20.78 0.17 -14.69
CA ASP A 347 -22.13 0.38 -15.20
C ASP A 347 -22.80 -0.99 -15.46
N PRO A 348 -23.76 -1.40 -14.61
CA PRO A 348 -24.44 -2.69 -14.77
C PRO A 348 -25.32 -2.75 -16.02
N SER A 349 -25.69 -1.60 -16.62
CA SER A 349 -26.53 -1.57 -17.82
C SER A 349 -25.82 -2.07 -19.08
N LEU A 350 -24.49 -2.03 -19.09
CA LEU A 350 -23.67 -2.49 -20.22
C LEU A 350 -23.45 -4.00 -20.23
N GLY A 351 -23.65 -4.70 -19.11
CA GLY A 351 -23.52 -6.15 -19.03
C GLY A 351 -22.12 -6.70 -19.35
N TYR A 352 -21.08 -5.88 -19.15
CA TYR A 352 -19.69 -6.31 -19.39
C TYR A 352 -19.26 -7.37 -18.36
N PRO A 353 -18.48 -8.38 -18.78
CA PRO A 353 -18.06 -9.46 -17.89
C PRO A 353 -17.12 -8.92 -16.81
N GLN A 354 -17.21 -9.51 -15.61
CA GLN A 354 -16.36 -9.17 -14.48
C GLN A 354 -15.02 -9.91 -14.49
N ALA A 355 -14.79 -10.82 -15.43
CA ALA A 355 -13.54 -11.53 -15.64
C ALA A 355 -13.27 -11.66 -17.13
N CYS A 356 -11.99 -11.72 -17.51
CA CYS A 356 -11.62 -12.12 -18.86
C CYS A 356 -11.78 -13.64 -19.06
N ALA A 357 -11.89 -14.10 -20.32
CA ALA A 357 -12.08 -15.53 -20.62
C ALA A 357 -10.93 -16.43 -20.15
N THR A 358 -9.72 -15.88 -20.03
CA THR A 358 -8.52 -16.59 -19.55
C THR A 358 -8.23 -16.36 -18.06
N CYS A 359 -9.04 -15.55 -17.38
CA CYS A 359 -8.85 -15.18 -15.98
C CYS A 359 -9.39 -16.27 -15.07
N ARG A 360 -8.70 -16.53 -13.94
CA ARG A 360 -9.10 -17.58 -12.99
C ARG A 360 -10.19 -17.14 -12.01
N SER A 361 -10.35 -15.83 -11.84
CA SER A 361 -11.26 -15.20 -10.89
C SER A 361 -11.82 -13.90 -11.45
N ASP A 362 -12.91 -13.44 -10.85
CA ASP A 362 -13.44 -12.11 -11.11
C ASP A 362 -12.41 -11.04 -10.77
N HIS A 363 -12.38 -10.00 -11.60
CA HIS A 363 -11.62 -8.79 -11.39
C HIS A 363 -12.16 -8.02 -10.20
N GLU A 364 -11.26 -7.33 -9.52
CA GLU A 364 -11.59 -6.64 -8.29
C GLU A 364 -12.05 -5.22 -8.55
N ARG A 365 -13.25 -4.91 -8.05
CA ARG A 365 -13.70 -3.53 -7.95
C ARG A 365 -13.00 -2.84 -6.79
N ILE A 366 -12.37 -1.71 -7.06
CA ILE A 366 -11.75 -0.81 -6.09
C ILE A 366 -12.38 0.58 -6.18
N ASN A 367 -12.03 1.48 -5.27
CA ASN A 367 -12.40 2.88 -5.38
C ASN A 367 -11.41 3.64 -6.26
N LEU A 368 -11.95 4.56 -7.07
CA LEU A 368 -11.14 5.48 -7.84
C LEU A 368 -10.41 6.42 -6.88
N ARG A 369 -9.18 6.81 -7.22
CA ARG A 369 -8.40 7.79 -6.47
C ARG A 369 -8.11 7.42 -5.01
N SER A 370 -7.95 6.13 -4.73
CA SER A 370 -7.44 5.61 -3.46
C SER A 370 -6.31 4.61 -3.71
N TRP A 371 -5.35 4.56 -2.79
CA TRP A 371 -4.30 3.54 -2.79
C TRP A 371 -4.90 2.17 -2.46
N TYR A 372 -4.60 1.16 -3.25
CA TYR A 372 -5.02 -0.23 -3.02
C TYR A 372 -3.79 -1.14 -3.01
N THR A 373 -3.73 -2.03 -2.02
CA THR A 373 -2.72 -3.07 -1.92
C THR A 373 -3.38 -4.42 -2.19
N TYR A 374 -3.01 -5.04 -3.29
CA TYR A 374 -3.43 -6.38 -3.67
C TYR A 374 -2.42 -7.41 -3.18
N GLU A 375 -2.93 -8.50 -2.63
CA GLU A 375 -2.17 -9.67 -2.20
C GLU A 375 -2.89 -10.93 -2.66
N THR A 376 -2.18 -11.79 -3.40
CA THR A 376 -2.72 -13.10 -3.81
C THR A 376 -2.89 -14.07 -2.64
N GLY A 377 -2.15 -13.89 -1.55
CA GLY A 377 -1.91 -14.92 -0.54
C GLY A 377 -0.90 -15.97 -1.02
N ASN A 378 -0.70 -17.02 -0.21
CA ASN A 378 0.25 -18.08 -0.55
C ASN A 378 -0.28 -18.96 -1.70
N LEU A 379 0.22 -18.71 -2.91
CA LEU A 379 -0.13 -19.48 -4.11
C LEU A 379 0.24 -20.97 -3.97
N MET A 380 1.27 -21.30 -3.18
CA MET A 380 1.65 -22.70 -2.91
C MET A 380 0.62 -23.44 -2.04
N GLU A 381 -0.26 -22.73 -1.32
CA GLU A 381 -1.36 -23.32 -0.56
C GLU A 381 -2.68 -23.24 -1.31
N LEU A 382 -2.93 -22.13 -2.00
CA LEU A 382 -4.20 -21.84 -2.65
C LEU A 382 -4.41 -22.65 -3.94
N TRP A 383 -3.34 -22.98 -4.67
CA TRP A 383 -3.46 -23.69 -5.95
C TRP A 383 -3.27 -25.21 -5.80
N PRO A 384 -4.00 -26.01 -6.61
CA PRO A 384 -3.77 -27.46 -6.73
C PRO A 384 -2.32 -27.74 -7.07
N ALA A 385 -1.77 -28.85 -6.55
CA ALA A 385 -0.35 -29.19 -6.67
C ALA A 385 0.15 -29.18 -8.12
N GLU A 386 -0.68 -29.63 -9.06
CA GLU A 386 -0.37 -29.74 -10.49
C GLU A 386 -0.31 -28.36 -11.17
N GLN A 387 -0.97 -27.35 -10.61
CA GLN A 387 -1.05 -25.99 -11.18
C GLN A 387 -0.08 -25.01 -10.51
N ARG A 388 0.64 -25.44 -9.47
CA ARG A 388 1.58 -24.60 -8.73
C ARG A 388 2.74 -24.18 -9.62
N PRO A 389 3.21 -22.93 -9.51
CA PRO A 389 4.41 -22.51 -10.22
C PRO A 389 5.62 -23.32 -9.74
N VAL A 390 6.35 -23.88 -10.70
CA VAL A 390 7.69 -24.45 -10.49
C VAL A 390 8.74 -23.47 -10.96
N ARG A 391 8.45 -22.69 -12.00
CA ARG A 391 9.35 -21.68 -12.56
C ARG A 391 8.56 -20.48 -13.04
N ILE A 392 9.04 -19.28 -12.76
CA ILE A 392 8.42 -18.02 -13.18
C ILE A 392 9.26 -17.44 -14.31
N ASP A 393 8.68 -17.36 -15.50
CA ASP A 393 9.38 -16.82 -16.68
C ASP A 393 9.35 -15.29 -16.68
N GLN A 394 8.18 -14.70 -16.42
CA GLN A 394 8.00 -13.25 -16.41
C GLN A 394 6.81 -12.81 -15.54
N ILE A 395 6.91 -11.57 -15.08
CA ILE A 395 5.82 -10.80 -14.50
C ILE A 395 5.66 -9.50 -15.28
N SER A 396 4.43 -9.08 -15.54
CA SER A 396 4.13 -7.75 -16.03
C SER A 396 2.95 -7.15 -15.29
N PHE A 397 2.94 -5.83 -15.27
CA PHE A 397 1.76 -5.07 -14.95
C PHE A 397 1.50 -4.04 -16.03
N TYR A 398 0.24 -3.82 -16.34
CA TYR A 398 -0.15 -2.96 -17.44
C TYR A 398 -1.52 -2.32 -17.20
N ALA A 399 -1.74 -1.21 -17.88
CA ALA A 399 -3.03 -0.55 -17.97
C ALA A 399 -3.55 -0.69 -19.39
N SER A 400 -4.83 -1.02 -19.55
CA SER A 400 -5.45 -1.27 -20.84
C SER A 400 -6.86 -0.67 -20.91
N GLY A 401 -7.26 -0.20 -22.09
CA GLY A 401 -8.54 0.44 -22.35
C GLY A 401 -8.42 1.63 -23.30
N HIS A 402 -9.37 2.56 -23.22
CA HIS A 402 -9.36 3.76 -24.08
C HIS A 402 -8.45 4.86 -23.50
N ALA A 403 -8.82 5.35 -22.32
CA ALA A 403 -8.06 6.30 -21.51
C ALA A 403 -7.91 5.77 -20.07
N TYR A 404 -6.70 5.89 -19.53
CA TYR A 404 -6.35 5.42 -18.20
C TYR A 404 -5.13 6.16 -17.64
N LYS A 405 -5.05 6.19 -16.31
CA LYS A 405 -3.88 6.70 -15.60
C LYS A 405 -3.76 6.00 -14.25
N VAL A 406 -2.62 5.35 -14.02
CA VAL A 406 -2.36 4.57 -12.81
C VAL A 406 -0.97 4.89 -12.28
N TYR A 407 -0.88 5.03 -10.97
CA TYR A 407 0.37 5.15 -10.24
C TYR A 407 0.63 3.81 -9.55
N VAL A 408 1.82 3.25 -9.71
CA VAL A 408 2.21 1.97 -9.12
C VAL A 408 3.40 2.21 -8.23
N SER A 409 3.26 1.96 -6.92
CA SER A 409 4.34 2.12 -5.94
C SER A 409 5.04 0.81 -5.63
N GLU A 410 4.41 -0.32 -5.92
CA GLU A 410 4.98 -1.64 -5.63
C GLU A 410 4.42 -2.68 -6.59
N VAL A 411 5.29 -3.53 -7.15
CA VAL A 411 4.93 -4.84 -7.71
C VAL A 411 6.01 -5.82 -7.31
N ASP A 412 5.63 -6.91 -6.65
CA ASP A 412 6.58 -7.87 -6.10
C ASP A 412 6.12 -9.33 -6.22
N ILE A 413 7.10 -10.24 -6.24
CA ILE A 413 6.92 -11.68 -6.05
C ILE A 413 7.75 -12.08 -4.85
N LEU A 414 7.06 -12.43 -3.77
CA LEU A 414 7.63 -12.74 -2.48
C LEU A 414 7.74 -14.25 -2.28
N VAL A 415 8.91 -14.72 -1.82
CA VAL A 415 9.18 -16.13 -1.52
C VAL A 415 9.73 -16.33 -0.11
N ALA A 416 9.46 -17.51 0.45
CA ALA A 416 10.07 -17.98 1.68
C ALA A 416 10.16 -19.52 1.72
N ASP A 417 11.20 -20.05 2.36
CA ASP A 417 11.42 -21.50 2.49
C ASP A 417 10.30 -22.20 3.28
N CYS A 418 9.69 -21.49 4.24
CA CYS A 418 8.59 -21.96 5.04
C CYS A 418 7.48 -20.91 5.00
N PRO A 419 6.20 -21.30 4.83
CA PRO A 419 5.12 -20.33 4.84
C PRO A 419 5.21 -19.43 6.09
N PRO A 420 5.08 -18.08 5.99
CA PRO A 420 4.49 -17.32 7.08
C PRO A 420 3.26 -18.08 7.54
N CYS A 421 3.30 -18.60 8.76
CA CYS A 421 2.21 -19.42 9.31
C CYS A 421 0.88 -18.70 9.04
N PRO A 422 -0.11 -19.36 8.41
CA PRO A 422 -1.25 -18.69 7.78
C PRO A 422 -1.92 -17.66 8.70
N ALA A 423 -2.35 -16.56 8.10
CA ALA A 423 -3.19 -15.54 8.71
C ALA A 423 -4.59 -16.13 8.97
N GLY A 424 -4.76 -16.81 10.11
CA GLY A 424 -6.04 -17.30 10.63
C GLY A 424 -6.78 -18.31 9.73
N PRO A 425 -7.78 -19.03 10.27
CA PRO A 425 -8.54 -19.96 9.47
C PRO A 425 -9.46 -19.21 8.50
N LEU A 426 -9.33 -19.53 7.20
CA LEU A 426 -10.37 -19.30 6.21
C LEU A 426 -11.61 -20.08 6.69
N LEU A 427 -12.53 -19.39 7.36
CA LEU A 427 -13.80 -19.96 7.79
C LEU A 427 -14.67 -20.15 6.54
N ILE A 428 -14.45 -21.25 5.83
CA ILE A 428 -15.42 -21.78 4.89
C ILE A 428 -16.60 -22.24 5.76
N LYS A 429 -17.59 -21.37 5.95
CA LYS A 429 -18.92 -21.78 6.42
C LYS A 429 -19.56 -22.63 5.32
N LEU A 430 -19.22 -23.92 5.28
CA LEU A 430 -20.11 -24.92 4.72
C LEU A 430 -21.28 -25.03 5.69
N GLY A 431 -22.46 -24.64 5.19
CA GLY A 431 -23.68 -24.61 5.98
C GLY A 431 -24.02 -25.95 6.60
N GLY A 432 -24.58 -25.90 7.81
CA GLY A 432 -25.24 -27.05 8.41
C GLY A 432 -25.17 -27.10 9.93
N ILE A 433 -26.08 -26.38 10.58
CA ILE A 433 -26.76 -26.75 11.84
C ILE A 433 -25.86 -27.38 12.92
N GLU A 434 -25.50 -26.59 13.94
CA GLU A 434 -25.21 -27.15 15.27
C GLU A 434 -26.25 -26.69 16.29
N VAL A 435 -26.98 -27.67 16.80
CA VAL A 435 -27.90 -27.58 17.92
C VAL A 435 -27.08 -27.46 19.20
N ALA A 436 -27.19 -26.34 19.90
CA ALA A 436 -26.64 -26.19 21.25
C ALA A 436 -27.43 -27.09 22.22
N GLN A 437 -26.79 -28.14 22.75
CA GLN A 437 -27.23 -28.79 23.98
C GLN A 437 -26.24 -28.52 25.11
N SER A 438 -26.78 -27.83 26.12
CA SER A 438 -26.23 -27.64 27.46
C SER A 438 -25.99 -28.98 28.16
N GLY A 439 -24.83 -29.13 28.79
CA GLY A 439 -24.48 -30.31 29.59
C GLY A 439 -23.50 -29.97 30.70
N SER A 440 -24.05 -29.68 31.88
CA SER A 440 -23.35 -29.43 33.14
C SER A 440 -22.75 -30.70 33.77
N GLN A 441 -21.52 -30.57 34.26
CA GLN A 441 -20.91 -31.12 35.49
C GLN A 441 -20.85 -32.64 35.80
N LEU A 442 -19.69 -32.97 36.42
CA LEU A 442 -19.43 -33.93 37.53
C LEU A 442 -19.02 -35.39 37.24
N SER A 443 -17.69 -35.60 37.26
CA SER A 443 -16.92 -36.47 38.17
C SER A 443 -17.55 -37.76 38.75
N ARG A 444 -16.98 -38.93 38.41
CA ARG A 444 -16.24 -39.87 39.31
C ARG A 444 -16.08 -41.29 38.70
N ARG A 445 -14.94 -41.92 39.05
CA ARG A 445 -14.62 -43.37 39.27
C ARG A 445 -15.65 -44.41 38.79
N GLY A 446 -15.35 -45.55 38.18
CA GLY A 446 -14.15 -46.39 38.11
C GLY A 446 -14.63 -47.85 37.87
N ASP A 447 -13.74 -48.68 37.33
CA ASP A 447 -13.72 -50.16 37.32
C ASP A 447 -14.49 -51.01 36.26
N ILE A 448 -13.67 -51.67 35.42
CA ILE A 448 -13.53 -53.12 35.10
C ILE A 448 -14.80 -53.95 34.74
N GLU A 449 -14.91 -54.44 33.48
CA GLU A 449 -14.96 -55.89 33.12
C GLU A 449 -15.07 -56.15 31.59
N ARG A 450 -14.69 -57.38 31.20
CA ARG A 450 -14.34 -57.93 29.86
C ARG A 450 -15.53 -58.71 29.19
N PRO A 451 -15.40 -59.33 27.97
CA PRO A 451 -16.39 -59.25 26.87
C PRO A 451 -17.17 -60.55 26.46
N HIS A 452 -18.08 -60.36 25.46
CA HIS A 452 -18.70 -61.29 24.46
C HIS A 452 -19.90 -62.19 24.88
N PRO A 453 -20.73 -62.77 23.95
CA PRO A 453 -20.81 -62.68 22.46
C PRO A 453 -22.25 -62.48 21.83
N HIS A 454 -22.30 -62.47 20.48
CA HIS A 454 -23.42 -62.38 19.50
C HIS A 454 -24.74 -63.15 19.77
N PRO A 455 -25.85 -62.85 19.03
CA PRO A 455 -26.20 -63.66 17.84
C PRO A 455 -26.97 -62.98 16.65
N ARG A 456 -26.67 -63.51 15.45
CA ARG A 456 -27.51 -63.96 14.29
C ARG A 456 -28.44 -63.03 13.46
N ILE A 457 -28.25 -63.23 12.14
CA ILE A 457 -28.96 -62.81 10.91
C ILE A 457 -30.25 -63.65 10.68
N PRO A 458 -31.18 -63.24 9.80
CA PRO A 458 -31.35 -63.99 8.54
C PRO A 458 -31.54 -63.16 7.25
N LEU A 459 -31.07 -63.76 6.14
CA LEU A 459 -31.20 -63.40 4.72
C LEU A 459 -32.59 -63.73 4.14
N LEU A 460 -32.98 -63.06 3.04
CA LEU A 460 -33.69 -63.66 1.90
C LEU A 460 -33.43 -62.88 0.58
N LYS A 461 -33.44 -63.62 -0.53
CA LYS A 461 -32.81 -63.38 -1.85
C LYS A 461 -33.80 -62.93 -2.96
N PRO A 462 -33.31 -62.60 -4.18
CA PRO A 462 -34.05 -61.95 -5.27
C PRO A 462 -34.56 -62.92 -6.36
N GLY A 463 -35.46 -62.44 -7.24
CA GLY A 463 -35.93 -63.13 -8.44
C GLY A 463 -35.76 -62.30 -9.72
N SER A 464 -35.17 -62.93 -10.74
CA SER A 464 -35.06 -62.44 -12.13
C SER A 464 -36.23 -62.94 -12.99
N ASP A 465 -36.59 -62.23 -14.07
CA ASP A 465 -36.73 -62.90 -15.37
C ASP A 465 -36.65 -61.98 -16.60
N ARG A 466 -36.30 -62.60 -17.74
CA ARG A 466 -35.91 -62.08 -19.06
C ARG A 466 -37.10 -61.81 -19.99
N GLY A 467 -36.87 -61.01 -21.05
CA GLY A 467 -37.67 -61.08 -22.29
C GLY A 467 -37.53 -59.92 -23.29
N ARG A 468 -36.69 -60.07 -24.32
CA ARG A 468 -36.80 -59.45 -25.68
C ARG A 468 -37.52 -60.47 -26.61
N PRO A 469 -37.88 -60.22 -27.91
CA PRO A 469 -37.56 -59.11 -28.84
C PRO A 469 -38.69 -58.62 -29.80
N GLY A 470 -38.42 -57.53 -30.55
CA GLY A 470 -38.66 -57.44 -32.01
C GLY A 470 -40.01 -56.92 -32.56
N GLY A 471 -39.95 -55.86 -33.38
CA GLY A 471 -41.04 -55.43 -34.28
C GLY A 471 -40.75 -54.11 -35.01
N ARG A 472 -40.82 -54.12 -36.35
CA ARG A 472 -40.39 -53.08 -37.31
C ARG A 472 -41.62 -52.62 -38.14
N VAL A 473 -41.54 -51.42 -38.74
CA VAL A 473 -42.16 -50.96 -40.03
C VAL A 473 -43.30 -49.90 -40.00
N ASP A 474 -42.94 -48.71 -40.53
CA ASP A 474 -43.56 -47.74 -41.48
C ASP A 474 -44.67 -46.68 -41.22
N HIS A 475 -44.23 -45.43 -41.48
CA HIS A 475 -44.67 -44.38 -42.43
C HIS A 475 -45.84 -43.38 -42.21
N LYS A 476 -45.54 -42.14 -42.68
CA LYS A 476 -46.37 -40.96 -43.09
C LYS A 476 -46.79 -40.00 -41.96
N HIS A 477 -46.61 -38.67 -42.00
CA HIS A 477 -46.70 -37.67 -43.09
C HIS A 477 -45.77 -36.44 -42.92
N ARG A 478 -45.47 -35.80 -44.07
CA ARG A 478 -44.82 -34.48 -44.35
C ARG A 478 -45.86 -33.31 -44.23
N PRO A 479 -45.57 -32.00 -44.45
CA PRO A 479 -44.44 -31.42 -45.23
C PRO A 479 -43.75 -30.14 -44.70
N ALA A 480 -42.65 -29.82 -45.39
CA ALA A 480 -41.95 -28.55 -45.41
C ALA A 480 -42.49 -27.60 -46.50
N VAL A 481 -42.29 -26.29 -46.35
CA VAL A 481 -42.43 -25.27 -47.39
C VAL A 481 -41.19 -24.37 -47.37
N GLN A 482 -40.74 -23.99 -48.56
CA GLN A 482 -39.49 -23.33 -48.90
C GLN A 482 -39.80 -22.12 -49.82
N ILE A 483 -38.93 -21.11 -49.78
CA ILE A 483 -38.63 -20.07 -50.81
C ILE A 483 -39.62 -18.91 -50.97
N THR A 484 -39.13 -17.66 -50.79
CA THR A 484 -38.87 -16.67 -51.87
C THR A 484 -38.31 -15.35 -51.33
N ASP A 485 -37.15 -14.95 -51.85
CA ASP A 485 -36.75 -13.55 -52.10
C ASP A 485 -37.43 -13.08 -53.41
N PRO A 486 -37.74 -11.78 -53.60
CA PRO A 486 -36.79 -10.91 -54.33
C PRO A 486 -36.84 -9.38 -54.04
N GLY A 487 -35.77 -8.66 -54.41
CA GLY A 487 -35.89 -7.56 -55.39
C GLY A 487 -35.71 -6.09 -54.96
N VAL A 488 -34.63 -5.50 -55.50
CA VAL A 488 -34.06 -4.13 -55.48
C VAL A 488 -34.93 -3.00 -56.12
N ILE A 489 -34.52 -1.72 -55.87
CA ILE A 489 -34.66 -0.43 -56.63
C ILE A 489 -35.63 0.59 -55.95
N GLY A 490 -35.33 1.87 -55.68
CA GLY A 490 -34.16 2.75 -55.88
C GLY A 490 -34.47 4.23 -55.52
N ALA A 491 -33.42 5.07 -55.52
CA ALA A 491 -33.34 6.54 -55.73
C ALA A 491 -34.05 7.57 -54.79
N GLY A 492 -33.29 8.58 -54.33
CA GLY A 492 -33.74 9.85 -53.71
C GLY A 492 -34.38 10.85 -54.70
N PRO A 493 -34.42 12.20 -54.50
CA PRO A 493 -33.62 13.05 -53.59
C PRO A 493 -34.36 14.24 -52.89
N ASP A 494 -33.61 14.98 -52.06
CA ASP A 494 -33.65 16.44 -51.79
C ASP A 494 -34.84 17.18 -51.12
N ARG A 495 -34.42 18.14 -50.25
CA ARG A 495 -34.98 19.49 -49.91
C ARG A 495 -35.66 19.73 -48.53
N PRO A 496 -35.68 20.99 -48.02
CA PRO A 496 -34.97 21.36 -46.79
C PRO A 496 -35.84 22.03 -45.69
N ALA A 497 -35.19 22.34 -44.56
CA ALA A 497 -35.46 23.36 -43.52
C ALA A 497 -36.90 23.88 -43.30
N VAL A 498 -37.40 23.73 -42.07
CA VAL A 498 -38.45 24.58 -41.49
C VAL A 498 -38.06 24.97 -40.07
N ALA A 499 -38.17 26.27 -39.80
CA ALA A 499 -37.88 26.92 -38.53
C ALA A 499 -39.18 27.48 -37.90
N ILE A 500 -39.10 27.81 -36.60
CA ILE A 500 -39.92 28.77 -35.81
C ILE A 500 -41.22 28.17 -35.18
N PRO A 501 -41.74 28.59 -33.99
CA PRO A 501 -41.30 29.66 -33.05
C PRO A 501 -41.12 29.29 -31.56
N ARG A 502 -40.48 30.22 -30.84
CA ARG A 502 -40.51 30.42 -29.37
C ARG A 502 -41.91 30.79 -28.86
N PRO A 503 -42.12 30.68 -27.54
CA PRO A 503 -42.68 31.81 -26.79
C PRO A 503 -41.72 32.30 -25.69
N ALA A 504 -41.68 33.62 -25.54
CA ALA A 504 -41.07 34.36 -24.44
C ALA A 504 -42.14 34.76 -23.41
N ILE A 505 -41.70 35.06 -22.18
CA ILE A 505 -42.20 36.05 -21.17
C ILE A 505 -41.56 35.63 -19.83
N GLU A 506 -40.51 36.33 -19.38
CA GLU A 506 -40.46 37.32 -18.26
C GLU A 506 -40.61 36.67 -16.87
N ASP A 507 -39.98 37.10 -15.77
CA ASP A 507 -38.85 37.96 -15.41
C ASP A 507 -38.66 37.70 -13.90
N GLY A 508 -37.43 37.70 -13.37
CA GLY A 508 -37.20 37.45 -11.94
C GLY A 508 -35.75 37.62 -11.49
N LEU A 509 -35.43 38.85 -11.09
CA LEU A 509 -34.14 39.38 -10.63
C LEU A 509 -33.50 38.65 -9.43
N HIS A 510 -32.17 38.45 -9.45
CA HIS A 510 -31.15 39.18 -8.65
C HIS A 510 -29.72 38.56 -8.77
N PRO A 511 -28.64 39.32 -8.48
CA PRO A 511 -27.37 39.23 -9.22
C PRO A 511 -26.21 38.54 -8.48
N PHE A 512 -25.30 37.93 -9.24
CA PHE A 512 -23.94 37.57 -8.82
C PHE A 512 -22.91 38.45 -9.54
N PRO A 513 -21.88 39.00 -8.86
CA PRO A 513 -20.85 39.80 -9.49
C PRO A 513 -19.71 38.92 -10.02
N THR A 514 -19.43 39.06 -11.32
CA THR A 514 -18.21 38.58 -11.99
C THR A 514 -17.09 39.61 -11.86
N GLY A 515 -15.93 39.18 -11.35
CA GLY A 515 -14.67 39.92 -11.41
C GLY A 515 -13.65 39.22 -12.33
N PRO A 516 -12.82 39.96 -13.09
CA PRO A 516 -11.93 39.37 -14.09
C PRO A 516 -10.61 38.86 -13.47
N ARG A 517 -10.19 37.64 -13.83
CA ARG A 517 -8.84 37.12 -13.60
C ARG A 517 -7.85 37.81 -14.54
N ARG A 518 -6.89 38.52 -13.97
CA ARG A 518 -5.67 38.99 -14.65
C ARG A 518 -4.61 37.90 -14.57
N GLU A 519 -4.15 37.46 -15.73
CA GLU A 519 -2.89 36.75 -15.92
C GLU A 519 -1.72 37.67 -15.52
N GLN A 520 -0.77 37.14 -14.74
CA GLN A 520 0.53 37.76 -14.54
C GLN A 520 1.63 36.72 -14.73
N HIS A 521 2.32 36.86 -15.86
CA HIS A 521 3.67 36.37 -16.10
C HIS A 521 4.63 36.95 -15.06
N ILE A 522 5.47 36.10 -14.46
CA ILE A 522 6.62 36.52 -13.66
C ILE A 522 7.89 36.06 -14.37
N ASN A 523 8.66 37.04 -14.84
CA ASN A 523 10.08 36.93 -15.19
C ASN A 523 10.92 37.33 -13.97
N PRO A 524 12.03 36.64 -13.64
CA PRO A 524 12.89 37.03 -12.53
C PRO A 524 13.94 38.05 -12.98
N ALA A 525 14.04 39.17 -12.27
CA ALA A 525 15.15 40.12 -12.40
C ALA A 525 15.75 40.44 -11.02
N VAL A 526 17.07 40.35 -10.99
CA VAL A 526 18.02 40.54 -9.90
C VAL A 526 18.06 42.01 -9.42
N LEU A 527 18.14 42.23 -8.11
CA LEU A 527 18.49 43.54 -7.54
C LEU A 527 19.38 43.39 -6.30
N CYS A 528 20.64 43.80 -6.45
CA CYS A 528 21.62 43.99 -5.39
C CYS A 528 21.34 45.29 -4.62
N ALA A 529 21.33 45.23 -3.28
CA ALA A 529 21.28 46.41 -2.42
C ALA A 529 22.63 46.62 -1.70
N ARG A 530 23.16 47.84 -1.80
CA ARG A 530 24.31 48.37 -1.03
C ARG A 530 23.85 48.84 0.36
N PRO A 531 24.66 48.70 1.42
CA PRO A 531 24.47 49.44 2.67
C PRO A 531 25.39 50.68 2.79
N PRO A 532 25.03 51.66 3.64
CA PRO A 532 25.71 52.94 3.74
C PRO A 532 26.85 52.96 4.78
N SER A 533 27.73 53.93 4.57
CA SER A 533 28.90 54.31 5.36
C SER A 533 28.57 55.03 6.67
N HIS A 534 29.28 54.73 7.77
CA HIS A 534 30.01 55.75 8.56
C HIS A 534 30.98 55.15 9.62
N ARG A 535 32.15 55.80 9.69
CA ARG A 535 33.30 55.82 10.66
C ARG A 535 32.92 55.60 12.14
N ARG A 536 33.78 55.23 13.13
CA ARG A 536 35.24 55.06 13.40
C ARG A 536 35.26 54.41 14.83
N ASP A 537 36.09 53.43 15.18
CA ASP A 537 37.40 53.58 15.87
C ASP A 537 37.98 52.18 16.15
N ARG A 538 39.16 51.84 15.61
CA ARG A 538 40.48 51.72 16.28
C ARG A 538 40.55 50.76 17.50
N PHE A 539 41.18 49.59 17.32
CA PHE A 539 42.50 49.14 17.85
C PHE A 539 42.68 47.65 17.43
N ARG A 540 43.59 47.31 16.50
CA ARG A 540 44.96 46.74 16.73
C ARG A 540 44.91 45.53 17.68
N LEU A 541 45.33 44.30 17.32
CA LEU A 541 46.63 43.90 16.77
C LEU A 541 46.63 42.36 16.43
N LEU A 542 47.19 41.97 15.27
CA LEU A 542 48.13 40.83 15.01
C LEU A 542 47.67 39.35 15.27
N LEU A 543 47.96 38.31 14.46
CA LEU A 543 48.99 38.03 13.43
C LEU A 543 48.61 36.78 12.59
N TRP A 544 49.03 36.82 11.30
CA TRP A 544 49.55 35.72 10.43
C TRP A 544 48.57 34.63 9.90
N TRP A 545 48.63 34.17 8.64
CA TRP A 545 49.59 34.33 7.53
C TRP A 545 48.94 33.98 6.17
N ARG A 546 49.27 34.76 5.12
CA ARG A 546 49.61 34.44 3.69
C ARG A 546 48.99 33.20 2.98
N HIS A 547 48.75 33.19 1.67
CA HIS A 547 48.77 34.16 0.55
C HIS A 547 48.18 33.41 -0.67
N ASP A 548 47.50 34.18 -1.53
CA ASP A 548 47.40 34.14 -3.01
C ASP A 548 47.13 32.83 -3.76
N ALA A 549 46.13 32.69 -4.65
CA ALA A 549 45.51 33.56 -5.68
C ALA A 549 45.94 33.20 -7.12
N CYS A 550 45.08 33.64 -8.06
CA CYS A 550 45.13 33.61 -9.53
C CYS A 550 44.55 32.35 -10.18
N ASN A 551 43.34 32.34 -10.76
CA ASN A 551 42.72 33.20 -11.79
C ASN A 551 43.38 33.03 -13.18
N ALA A 552 42.65 32.45 -14.16
CA ALA A 552 42.53 32.98 -15.52
C ALA A 552 41.71 32.07 -16.47
N ASP A 553 40.80 32.76 -17.14
CA ASP A 553 39.96 32.51 -18.31
C ASP A 553 40.74 32.19 -19.61
N ARG A 554 40.21 31.28 -20.46
CA ARG A 554 39.91 31.45 -21.92
C ARG A 554 40.00 30.17 -22.79
N ARG A 555 38.88 29.92 -23.48
CA ARG A 555 38.64 29.59 -24.91
C ARG A 555 39.49 28.57 -25.71
N THR A 556 38.70 27.75 -26.44
CA THR A 556 38.86 27.22 -27.82
C THR A 556 39.99 26.25 -28.14
N GLU A 557 39.64 25.01 -28.54
CA GLU A 557 39.69 24.56 -29.94
C GLU A 557 39.11 23.13 -30.12
N ARG A 558 38.43 22.95 -31.26
CA ARG A 558 38.12 21.68 -31.93
C ARG A 558 39.45 21.04 -32.39
N ILE A 559 39.54 19.71 -32.37
CA ILE A 559 39.90 18.89 -33.54
C ILE A 559 39.64 17.40 -33.24
N ASP A 560 39.19 16.77 -34.31
CA ASP A 560 38.73 15.41 -34.53
C ASP A 560 39.88 14.39 -34.65
N LEU A 561 39.49 13.10 -34.74
CA LEU A 561 40.15 11.96 -35.43
C LEU A 561 40.91 10.84 -34.67
N GLN A 562 40.38 9.62 -34.95
CA GLN A 562 40.97 8.28 -35.08
C GLN A 562 41.19 7.45 -33.79
N ARG A 563 40.58 6.28 -33.57
CA ARG A 563 40.27 5.05 -34.37
C ARG A 563 41.48 4.16 -34.66
N THR A 564 41.72 3.17 -33.80
CA THR A 564 42.32 1.84 -34.06
C THR A 564 42.09 0.96 -32.81
N GLU A 565 41.10 0.05 -32.79
CA GLU A 565 41.12 -1.35 -33.24
C GLU A 565 42.21 -2.29 -32.65
N ARG A 566 41.70 -3.34 -31.97
CA ARG A 566 42.07 -4.79 -32.00
C ARG A 566 43.03 -5.41 -30.97
N ARG A 567 42.39 -6.26 -30.13
CA ARG A 567 42.55 -7.72 -29.95
C ARG A 567 43.76 -8.34 -29.21
N CYS A 568 43.38 -9.08 -28.15
CA CYS A 568 43.55 -10.53 -27.93
C CYS A 568 44.60 -11.07 -26.91
N ILE A 569 44.05 -11.64 -25.82
CA ILE A 569 44.17 -13.02 -25.26
C ILE A 569 45.56 -13.64 -24.99
N ARG A 570 45.80 -14.01 -23.71
CA ARG A 570 46.21 -15.33 -23.13
C ARG A 570 46.92 -15.11 -21.76
N SER A 571 46.36 -15.46 -20.61
CA SER A 571 46.25 -16.78 -19.93
C SER A 571 47.58 -17.38 -19.42
N LEU A 572 47.75 -17.51 -18.09
CA LEU A 572 48.49 -18.56 -17.33
C LEU A 572 48.49 -18.15 -15.82
N HIS A 573 47.74 -18.74 -14.89
CA HIS A 573 47.81 -20.05 -14.19
C HIS A 573 48.97 -20.22 -13.17
N LEU A 574 48.62 -20.84 -12.02
CA LEU A 574 49.40 -21.32 -10.84
C LEU A 574 49.25 -20.43 -9.59
N ARG A 575 48.50 -20.85 -8.55
CA ARG A 575 48.66 -21.95 -7.56
C ARG A 575 49.45 -21.55 -6.30
N ASP A 576 48.80 -21.85 -5.18
CA ASP A 576 49.32 -22.40 -3.93
C ASP A 576 49.86 -21.49 -2.80
N GLU A 577 49.25 -21.75 -1.64
CA GLU A 577 49.84 -21.88 -0.30
C GLU A 577 49.97 -20.67 0.65
N LEU A 578 49.10 -20.72 1.67
CA LEU A 578 49.31 -20.18 3.03
C LEU A 578 50.56 -20.79 3.67
N PRO A 579 51.23 -20.04 4.58
CA PRO A 579 51.08 -20.42 5.99
C PRO A 579 51.05 -19.23 6.96
N ALA A 580 50.39 -19.44 8.11
CA ALA A 580 50.60 -18.67 9.34
C ALA A 580 52.07 -18.85 9.83
N PRO A 581 52.61 -17.94 10.67
CA PRO A 581 52.62 -18.31 12.10
C PRO A 581 52.75 -17.16 13.14
N LEU A 582 52.50 -17.57 14.39
CA LEU A 582 53.25 -17.28 15.64
C LEU A 582 52.93 -16.06 16.52
N ILE A 583 52.52 -16.47 17.73
CA ILE A 583 52.46 -15.83 19.05
C ILE A 583 53.84 -15.30 19.47
N THR A 584 53.89 -14.10 20.06
CA THR A 584 54.85 -13.75 21.13
C THR A 584 54.21 -12.83 22.16
N THR A 585 54.32 -13.26 23.42
CA THR A 585 54.09 -12.51 24.66
C THR A 585 55.30 -11.62 25.00
N SER A 586 55.07 -10.42 25.52
CA SER A 586 55.95 -9.85 26.56
C SER A 586 55.19 -8.83 27.42
N ALA A 587 55.45 -8.92 28.73
CA ALA A 587 55.00 -8.02 29.78
C ALA A 587 56.22 -7.30 30.39
N GLY A 588 55.99 -6.14 31.00
CA GLY A 588 56.94 -5.28 31.70
C GLY A 588 56.69 -3.84 31.28
N THR A 589 56.25 -2.91 32.14
CA THR A 589 56.50 -2.69 33.58
C THR A 589 55.28 -2.12 34.28
#